data_AF-A0A7N2LM36-F1
#
_entry.id   AF-A0A7N2LM36-F1
#
_cell.length_a   1.000
_cell.length_b   1.000
_cell.length_c   1.000
_cell.angle_alpha   90.00
_cell.angle_beta   90.00
_cell.angle_gamma   90.00
#
_symmetry.space_group_name_H-M   'P 1'
#
loop_
_entity.id
_entity.type
_entity.pdbx_description
1 polymer ?
#
loop_
_entity_poly.entity_id
_entity_poly.type
_entity_poly.pdbx_seq_one_letter_code
_entity_poly.pdbx_strand_id
1 'polypeptide(L)' 'MSLFGKVEAEIEIKASAYKFFEANSKRVPNLLKHAPNFIQSVDLVEGEWGQEGSVMCFYFTFGKSINIC' A
#
# COMPACT_ATOMS: atom_id res chain seq x y z
N MET A 1 6.20 -30.38 -9.18
CA MET A 1 5.70 -29.02 -9.51
C MET A 1 6.25 -28.07 -8.46
N SER A 2 6.93 -26.99 -8.86
CA SER A 2 7.40 -25.97 -7.91
C SER A 2 6.32 -24.87 -7.80
N LEU A 3 6.07 -24.37 -6.59
CA LEU A 3 5.03 -23.36 -6.31
C LEU A 3 5.61 -21.94 -6.30
N PHE A 4 6.55 -21.64 -7.21
CA PHE A 4 7.23 -20.35 -7.28
C PHE A 4 6.87 -19.60 -8.56
N GLY A 5 6.64 -18.29 -8.45
CA GLY A 5 6.34 -17.41 -9.58
C GLY A 5 6.61 -15.94 -9.23
N LYS A 6 6.88 -15.11 -10.25
CA LYS A 6 7.09 -13.66 -10.14
C LYS A 6 6.13 -12.96 -11.09
N VAL A 7 5.45 -11.91 -10.62
CA VAL A 7 4.59 -11.04 -11.43
C VAL A 7 5.08 -9.60 -11.27
N GLU A 8 5.21 -8.88 -12.37
CA GLU A 8 5.70 -7.50 -12.41
C GLU A 8 4.75 -6.64 -13.25
N ALA A 9 4.63 -5.37 -12.87
CA ALA A 9 3.90 -4.35 -13.63
C ALA A 9 4.62 -3.01 -13.49
N GLU A 10 4.68 -2.25 -14.58
CA GLU A 10 5.28 -0.92 -14.64
C GLU A 10 4.23 0.07 -15.17
N ILE A 11 4.11 1.22 -14.50
CA ILE A 11 3.13 2.26 -14.83
C ILE A 11 3.83 3.60 -14.73
N GLU A 12 3.71 4.43 -15.77
CA GLU A 12 4.20 5.80 -15.75
C GLU A 12 3.32 6.68 -14.85
N ILE A 13 3.94 7.45 -13.95
CA ILE A 13 3.26 8.42 -13.11
C ILE A 13 3.79 9.83 -13.37
N LYS A 14 2.89 10.81 -13.30
CA LYS A 14 3.25 12.24 -13.42
C LYS A 14 3.79 12.84 -12.11
N ALA A 15 3.69 12.09 -11.01
CA ALA A 15 4.17 12.54 -9.70
C ALA A 15 5.68 12.37 -9.57
N SER A 16 6.31 13.21 -8.74
CA SER A 16 7.74 13.08 -8.40
C SER A 16 8.04 11.72 -7.75
N ALA A 17 9.08 11.04 -8.23
CA ALA A 17 9.56 9.77 -7.68
C ALA A 17 9.82 9.85 -6.16
N TYR A 18 10.45 10.93 -5.70
CA TYR A 18 10.71 11.15 -4.26
C TYR A 18 9.42 11.20 -3.45
N LYS A 19 8.41 11.96 -3.91
CA LYS A 19 7.13 12.08 -3.20
C LYS A 19 6.37 10.76 -3.19
N PHE A 20 6.40 10.02 -4.29
CA PHE A 20 5.77 8.70 -4.36
C PHE A 20 6.45 7.73 -3.40
N PHE A 21 7.79 7.67 -3.40
CA PHE A 21 8.54 6.85 -2.45
C PHE A 21 8.24 7.23 -1.00
N GLU A 22 8.29 8.51 -0.65
CA GLU A 22 8.04 8.98 0.72
C GLU A 22 6.63 8.63 1.21
N ALA A 23 5.61 8.78 0.35
CA ALA A 23 4.23 8.44 0.67
C ALA A 23 4.07 6.94 1.00
N ASN A 24 4.74 6.07 0.24
CA ASN A 24 4.62 4.62 0.36
C ASN A 24 5.60 3.98 1.37
N SER A 25 6.64 4.68 1.80
CA SER A 25 7.64 4.15 2.74
C SER A 25 7.57 4.78 4.13
N LYS A 26 7.51 6.12 4.21
CA LYS A 26 7.64 6.86 5.47
C LYS A 26 6.33 7.37 6.02
N ARG A 27 5.35 7.57 5.13
CA ARG A 27 4.05 8.15 5.47
C ARG A 27 2.90 7.17 5.23
N VAL A 28 3.15 5.89 5.45
CA VAL A 28 2.19 4.78 5.26
C VAL A 28 0.81 5.06 5.87
N PRO A 29 0.67 5.67 7.08
CA PRO A 29 -0.65 5.99 7.63
C PRO A 29 -1.46 7.00 6.81
N ASN A 30 -0.85 7.74 5.90
CA ASN A 30 -1.57 8.64 5.01
C ASN A 30 -2.07 7.96 3.73
N LEU A 31 -1.72 6.70 3.46
CA LEU A 31 -2.13 6.00 2.24
C LEU A 31 -3.65 5.89 2.10
N LEU A 32 -4.40 5.75 3.20
CA LEU A 32 -5.87 5.75 3.15
C LEU A 32 -6.46 7.07 2.63
N LYS A 33 -5.75 8.20 2.75
CA LYS A 33 -6.18 9.49 2.16
C LYS A 33 -5.92 9.52 0.65
N HIS A 34 -4.94 8.75 0.18
CA HIS A 34 -4.55 8.69 -1.23
C HIS A 34 -5.33 7.64 -2.01
N ALA A 35 -5.73 6.54 -1.35
CA ALA A 35 -6.41 5.41 -1.97
C ALA A 35 -7.52 4.81 -1.06
N PRO A 36 -8.51 5.61 -0.63
CA PRO A 36 -9.52 5.17 0.36
C PRO A 36 -10.39 3.99 -0.12
N ASN A 37 -10.58 3.89 -1.45
CA ASN A 37 -11.35 2.81 -2.06
C ASN A 37 -10.64 1.45 -1.98
N PHE A 38 -9.32 1.45 -1.75
CA PHE A 38 -8.51 0.24 -1.70
C PHE A 38 -7.97 -0.03 -0.30
N ILE A 39 -7.49 1.00 0.41
CA ILE A 39 -6.88 0.89 1.74
C ILE A 39 -7.80 1.58 2.76
N GLN A 40 -8.35 0.81 3.69
CA GLN A 40 -9.28 1.31 4.69
C GLN A 40 -8.56 1.78 5.96
N SER A 41 -7.56 1.03 6.42
CA SER A 41 -6.72 1.40 7.56
C SER A 41 -5.39 0.66 7.53
N VAL A 42 -4.41 1.18 8.28
CA VAL A 42 -3.12 0.54 8.51
C VAL A 42 -2.72 0.75 9.96
N ASP A 43 -2.47 -0.34 10.68
CA ASP A 43 -2.01 -0.31 12.07
C ASP A 43 -0.51 -0.63 12.14
N LEU A 44 0.23 0.09 12.97
CA LEU A 44 1.60 -0.29 13.33
C LEU A 44 1.54 -1.32 14.44
N VAL A 45 2.08 -2.51 14.18
CA VAL A 45 2.09 -3.62 15.13
C VAL A 45 3.40 -3.61 15.91
N GLU A 46 4.53 -3.42 15.23
CA GLU A 46 5.86 -3.39 15.84
C GLU A 46 6.79 -2.38 15.13
N GLY A 47 7.75 -1.84 15.87
CA GLY A 47 8.78 -0.92 15.36
C GLY A 47 8.30 0.52 15.23
N GLU A 48 8.82 1.23 14.23
CA GLU A 48 8.51 2.63 13.93
C GLU A 48 8.17 2.82 12.45
N TRP A 49 7.23 3.72 12.16
CA TRP A 49 6.83 4.03 10.78
C TRP A 49 8.04 4.44 9.92
N GLY A 50 8.19 3.77 8.78
CA GLY A 50 9.24 4.10 7.81
C GLY A 50 10.64 3.66 8.18
N GLN A 51 10.80 2.85 9.23
CA GLN A 51 12.05 2.20 9.56
C GLN A 51 12.05 0.74 9.11
N GLU A 52 13.25 0.23 8.82
CA GLU A 52 13.47 -1.18 8.55
C GLU A 52 13.07 -2.03 9.76
N GLY A 53 12.47 -3.19 9.51
CA GLY A 53 11.99 -4.09 10.57
C GLY A 53 10.62 -3.72 11.16
N SER A 54 9.95 -2.66 10.68
CA SER A 54 8.58 -2.36 11.10
C SER A 54 7.58 -3.40 10.60
N VAL A 55 6.61 -3.72 11.45
CA VAL A 55 5.51 -4.66 11.14
C VAL A 55 4.21 -3.89 11.12
N MET A 56 3.46 -4.02 10.03
CA MET A 56 2.23 -3.29 9.79
C MET A 56 1.09 -4.24 9.41
N CYS A 57 -0.11 -3.98 9.92
CA CYS A 57 -1.33 -4.67 9.53
C CYS A 57 -2.13 -3.77 8.58
N PHE A 58 -2.24 -4.17 7.32
CA PHE A 58 -3.02 -3.44 6.30
C PHE A 58 -4.42 -4.04 6.18
N TYR A 59 -5.44 -3.19 6.28
CA TYR A 59 -6.82 -3.54 5.97
C TYR A 59 -7.17 -2.95 4.60
N PHE A 60 -7.36 -3.83 3.62
CA PHE A 60 -7.59 -3.44 2.24
C PHE A 60 -8.68 -4.28 1.59
N THR A 61 -9.30 -3.69 0.57
CA THR A 61 -10.29 -4.35 -0.29
C THR A 61 -9.64 -4.68 -1.62
N PHE A 62 -9.73 -5.94 -2.03
CA PHE A 62 -9.24 -6.40 -3.31
C PHE A 62 -10.34 -7.13 -4.08
N GLY A 63 -10.51 -6.80 -5.36
CA GLY A 63 -11.67 -7.22 -6.15
C GLY A 63 -12.83 -6.24 -6.05
N LYS A 64 -14.01 -6.67 -6.53
CA LYS A 64 -15.16 -5.79 -6.71
C LYS A 64 -16.00 -5.73 -5.43
N SER A 65 -16.01 -4.60 -4.73
CA SER A 65 -17.23 -4.16 -4.03
C SER A 65 -18.15 -3.59 -5.09
N ILE A 66 -19.10 -4.41 -5.57
CA ILE A 66 -20.16 -3.95 -6.47
C ILE A 66 -21.09 -3.07 -5.63
N ASN A 67 -20.86 -1.75 -5.58
CA ASN A 67 -21.93 -0.82 -5.21
C ASN A 67 -22.76 -0.57 -6.48
N ILE A 68 -23.83 -1.36 -6.62
CA ILE A 68 -25.00 -0.96 -7.40
C ILE A 68 -25.83 -0.09 -6.44
N CYS A 69 -25.73 1.23 -6.57
CA CYS A 69 -26.73 2.27 -6.23
C CYS A 69 -26.11 3.63 -6.58
#